data_AF-A0A5S3VTG9-F1
#
_entry.id   AF-A0A5S3VTG9-F1
#
_cell.length_a   1.000
_cell.length_b   1.000
_cell.length_c   1.000
_cell.angle_alpha   90.00
_cell.angle_beta   90.00
_cell.angle_gamma   90.00
#
_symmetry.space_group_name_H-M   'P 1'
#
loop_
_entity.id
_entity.type
_entity.pdbx_description
1 polymer ?
#
loop_
_entity_poly.entity_id
_entity_poly.type
_entity_poly.pdbx_seq_one_letter_code
_entity_poly.pdbx_strand_id
1 'polypeptide(L)'
;QSAINLPSSTTNRSLFMTGAQGLVDQMDRLSGIVVDQNSIVNEQLDIFSEEANNLVQKISELNKQVASKSALNLNNVDHSVLNERDQAIKELAELVDIETLDGENGEKLV
;
A
#
# COMPACT_ATOMS: atom_id res chain seq x y z
N GLN A 1 41.21 14.35 14.83
CA GLN A 1 42.07 14.23 16.04
C GLN A 1 42.80 15.52 16.43
N SER A 2 42.89 16.56 15.58
CA SER A 2 43.66 17.79 15.89
C SER A 2 42.94 18.81 16.80
N ALA A 3 41.61 18.77 16.92
CA ALA A 3 40.86 19.72 17.76
C ALA A 3 41.08 19.53 19.27
N ILE A 4 41.45 18.32 19.71
CA ILE A 4 41.70 17.99 21.12
C ILE A 4 43.06 18.49 21.61
N ASN A 5 44.06 18.63 20.72
CA ASN A 5 45.44 18.93 21.11
C ASN A 5 45.72 20.42 21.35
N LEU A 6 44.83 21.34 20.93
CA LEU A 6 44.95 22.79 21.14
C LEU A 6 43.56 23.44 21.29
N PRO A 7 42.90 23.30 22.45
CA PRO A 7 41.53 23.79 22.68
C PRO A 7 41.41 25.32 22.68
N SER A 8 42.52 26.05 22.85
CA SER A 8 42.57 27.53 22.82
C SER A 8 42.63 28.10 21.40
N SER A 9 42.97 27.32 20.38
CA SER A 9 43.07 27.76 18.98
C SER A 9 41.68 28.01 18.38
N THR A 10 41.42 29.27 18.01
CA THR A 10 40.19 29.71 17.33
C THR A 10 39.94 28.93 16.04
N THR A 11 40.99 28.61 15.28
CA THR A 11 40.92 27.82 14.05
C THR A 11 40.42 26.39 14.30
N ASN A 12 40.92 25.72 15.34
CA ASN A 12 40.49 24.36 15.68
C ASN A 12 39.03 24.31 16.16
N ARG A 13 38.58 25.33 16.91
CA ARG A 13 37.16 25.48 17.29
C ARG A 13 36.28 25.73 16.08
N SER A 14 36.71 26.60 15.16
CA SER A 14 35.96 26.87 13.92
C SER A 14 35.78 25.60 13.07
N LEU A 15 36.85 24.82 12.88
CA LEU A 15 36.78 23.57 12.10
C LEU A 15 35.84 22.55 12.74
N PHE A 16 35.90 22.39 14.06
CA PHE A 16 34.97 21.52 14.79
C PHE A 16 33.52 21.99 14.62
N MET A 17 33.25 23.28 14.79
CA MET A 17 31.90 23.84 14.64
C MET A 17 31.37 23.68 13.21
N THR A 18 32.21 23.86 12.18
CA THR A 18 31.83 23.57 10.79
C THR A 18 31.48 22.10 10.59
N GLY A 19 32.26 21.18 11.16
CA GLY A 19 31.95 19.74 11.10
C GLY A 19 30.66 19.39 11.83
N ALA A 20 30.42 20.00 13.00
CA ALA A 20 29.18 19.82 13.75
C ALA A 20 27.97 20.36 12.98
N GLN A 21 28.08 21.54 12.36
CA GLN A 21 27.03 22.10 11.52
C GLN A 21 26.72 21.20 10.32
N GLY A 22 27.74 20.68 9.64
CA GLY A 22 27.53 19.75 8.52
C GLY A 22 26.82 18.46 8.94
N LEU A 23 27.07 17.97 10.16
CA LEU A 23 26.33 16.82 10.70
C LEU A 23 24.87 17.17 11.00
N VAL A 24 24.60 18.35 11.58
CA VAL A 24 23.24 18.84 11.83
C VAL A 24 22.48 18.96 10.50
N ASP A 25 23.08 19.58 9.50
CA ASP A 25 22.47 19.73 8.16
C ASP A 25 22.14 18.37 7.53
N GLN A 26 23.00 17.36 7.72
CA GLN A 26 22.76 16.00 7.25
C GLN A 26 21.61 15.32 8.01
N MET A 27 21.53 15.52 9.33
CA MET A 27 20.43 14.98 10.15
C MET A 27 19.09 15.61 9.78
N ASP A 28 19.07 16.93 9.54
CA ASP A 28 17.87 17.64 9.11
C ASP A 28 17.38 17.13 7.75
N ARG A 29 18.31 16.88 6.80
CA ARG A 29 17.98 16.27 5.50
C ARG A 29 17.41 14.86 5.65
N LEU A 30 18.03 14.02 6.48
CA LEU A 30 17.54 12.66 6.72
C LEU A 30 16.16 12.67 7.39
N SER A 31 15.95 13.58 8.35
CA SER A 31 14.65 13.78 8.98
C SER A 31 13.59 14.18 7.96
N GLY A 32 13.93 15.09 7.04
CA GLY A 32 13.04 15.49 5.94
C GLY A 32 12.65 14.30 5.06
N ILE A 33 13.64 13.50 4.63
CA ILE A 33 13.39 12.30 3.81
C ILE A 33 12.47 11.30 4.53
N VAL A 34 12.64 11.08 5.84
CA VAL A 34 11.79 10.15 6.60
C VAL A 34 10.35 10.66 6.69
N VAL A 35 10.16 11.97 6.88
CA VAL A 35 8.82 12.59 6.90
C VAL A 35 8.16 12.48 5.52
N ASP A 36 8.90 12.79 4.46
CA ASP A 36 8.40 12.68 3.08
C ASP A 36 8.04 11.22 2.75
N GLN A 37 8.90 10.27 3.14
CA GLN A 37 8.64 8.84 2.94
C GLN A 37 7.39 8.37 3.71
N ASN A 38 7.15 8.89 4.92
CA ASN A 38 5.93 8.59 5.65
C ASN A 38 4.69 9.08 4.90
N SER A 39 4.73 10.31 4.36
CA SER A 39 3.64 10.85 3.54
C SER A 39 3.38 10.01 2.30
N ILE A 40 4.45 9.60 1.59
CA ILE A 40 4.36 8.76 0.39
C ILE A 40 3.76 7.38 0.70
N VAL A 41 4.16 6.77 1.82
CA VAL A 41 3.59 5.47 2.23
C VAL A 41 2.10 5.62 2.55
N ASN A 42 1.69 6.67 3.25
CA ASN A 42 0.27 6.89 3.54
C ASN A 42 -0.55 7.08 2.25
N GLU A 43 -0.05 7.86 1.30
CA GLU A 43 -0.72 8.04 -0.01
C GLU A 43 -0.84 6.72 -0.78
N GLN A 44 0.19 5.87 -0.75
CA GLN A 44 0.13 4.54 -1.36
C GLN A 44 -0.89 3.63 -0.67
N LEU A 45 -0.99 3.67 0.66
CA LEU A 45 -1.99 2.92 1.41
C LEU A 45 -3.41 3.37 1.06
N ASP A 46 -3.63 4.68 0.90
CA ASP A 46 -4.93 5.22 0.47
C ASP A 46 -5.30 4.72 -0.93
N ILE A 47 -4.35 4.74 -1.88
CA ILE A 47 -4.55 4.20 -3.24
C ILE A 47 -4.90 2.71 -3.20
N PHE A 48 -4.13 1.90 -2.48
CA PHE A 48 -4.40 0.45 -2.39
C PHE A 48 -5.73 0.16 -1.71
N SER A 49 -6.12 0.96 -0.70
CA SER A 49 -7.44 0.84 -0.07
C SER A 49 -8.57 1.20 -1.02
N GLU A 50 -8.40 2.22 -1.86
CA GLU A 50 -9.37 2.57 -2.90
C GLU A 50 -9.50 1.46 -3.95
N GLU A 51 -8.37 0.93 -4.42
CA GLU A 51 -8.34 -0.17 -5.40
C GLU A 51 -8.99 -1.45 -4.84
N ALA A 52 -8.68 -1.81 -3.59
CA ALA A 52 -9.31 -2.94 -2.91
C ALA A 52 -10.84 -2.77 -2.82
N ASN A 53 -11.31 -1.57 -2.46
CA ASN A 53 -12.74 -1.27 -2.39
C ASN A 53 -13.42 -1.37 -3.77
N ASN A 54 -12.75 -0.91 -4.83
CA ASN A 54 -13.26 -1.03 -6.21
C ASN A 54 -13.35 -2.51 -6.64
N LEU A 55 -12.36 -3.33 -6.30
CA LEU A 55 -12.40 -4.78 -6.56
C LEU A 55 -13.52 -5.47 -5.78
N VAL A 56 -13.73 -5.13 -4.51
CA VAL A 56 -14.86 -5.64 -3.70
C VAL A 56 -16.21 -5.29 -4.33
N GLN A 57 -16.37 -4.05 -4.80
CA GLN A 57 -17.60 -3.63 -5.51
C GLN A 57 -17.80 -4.42 -6.80
N LYS A 58 -16.75 -4.59 -7.60
CA LYS A 58 -16.78 -5.38 -8.83
C LYS A 58 -17.17 -6.84 -8.55
N ILE A 59 -16.57 -7.47 -7.53
CA ILE A 59 -16.91 -8.84 -7.11
C ILE A 59 -18.38 -8.93 -6.69
N SER A 60 -18.89 -7.95 -5.94
CA SER A 60 -20.30 -7.87 -5.54
C SER A 60 -21.25 -7.80 -6.74
N GLU A 61 -20.91 -6.98 -7.75
CA GLU A 61 -21.69 -6.87 -8.99
C GLU A 61 -21.69 -8.17 -9.79
N LEU A 62 -20.53 -8.82 -9.92
CA LEU A 62 -20.41 -10.12 -10.60
C LEU A 62 -21.19 -11.21 -9.84
N ASN A 63 -21.14 -11.23 -8.51
CA ASN A 63 -21.94 -12.15 -7.70
C ASN A 63 -23.44 -11.96 -7.91
N LYS A 64 -23.93 -10.73 -8.01
CA LYS A 64 -25.35 -10.47 -8.34
C LYS A 64 -25.72 -11.03 -9.71
N GLN A 65 -24.84 -10.92 -10.70
CA GLN A 65 -25.06 -11.49 -12.04
C GLN A 65 -25.09 -13.02 -12.00
N VAL A 66 -24.21 -13.66 -11.23
CA VAL A 66 -24.20 -15.12 -11.03
C VAL A 66 -25.49 -15.57 -10.33
N ALA A 67 -25.83 -14.96 -9.20
CA ALA A 67 -27.02 -15.29 -8.40
C ALA A 67 -28.32 -15.14 -9.21
N SER A 68 -28.47 -14.04 -9.96
CA SER A 68 -29.66 -13.80 -10.78
C SER A 68 -29.86 -14.83 -11.90
N LYS A 69 -28.77 -15.30 -12.52
CA LYS A 69 -28.84 -16.35 -13.56
C LYS A 69 -29.13 -17.73 -12.95
N SER A 70 -28.50 -18.06 -11.83
CA SER A 70 -28.79 -19.28 -11.05
C SER A 70 -30.26 -19.36 -10.65
N ALA A 71 -30.82 -18.27 -10.10
CA ALA A 71 -32.22 -18.21 -9.65
C ALA A 71 -33.25 -18.43 -10.77
N LEU A 72 -32.88 -18.12 -12.03
CA LEU A 72 -33.73 -18.31 -13.19
C LEU A 72 -33.64 -19.73 -13.80
N ASN A 73 -32.88 -20.65 -13.19
CA ASN A 73 -32.55 -21.99 -13.75
C ASN A 73 -31.99 -21.91 -15.19
N LEU A 74 -31.39 -20.78 -15.53
CA LEU A 74 -30.66 -20.61 -16.78
C LEU A 74 -29.33 -21.31 -16.58
N ASN A 75 -29.22 -22.56 -17.06
CA ASN A 75 -28.03 -23.44 -16.95
C ASN A 75 -26.76 -22.91 -17.66
N ASN A 76 -26.70 -21.61 -17.92
CA ASN A 76 -25.65 -20.91 -18.62
C ASN A 76 -25.27 -19.63 -17.87
N VAL A 77 -24.95 -19.76 -16.57
CA VAL A 77 -24.06 -18.75 -15.95
C VAL A 77 -22.86 -18.62 -16.89
N ASP A 78 -22.66 -17.41 -17.38
CA ASP A 78 -21.66 -17.16 -18.40
C ASP A 78 -20.29 -17.43 -17.78
N HIS A 79 -19.56 -18.41 -18.32
CA HIS A 79 -18.23 -18.76 -17.82
C HIS A 79 -17.28 -17.54 -17.82
N SER A 80 -17.53 -16.54 -18.67
CA SER A 80 -16.78 -15.29 -18.64
C SER A 80 -16.99 -14.50 -17.35
N VAL A 81 -18.22 -14.44 -16.81
CA VAL A 81 -18.54 -13.75 -15.55
C VAL A 81 -17.88 -14.44 -14.35
N LEU A 82 -17.85 -15.78 -14.36
CA LEU A 82 -17.15 -16.55 -13.32
C LEU A 82 -15.65 -16.31 -13.37
N ASN A 83 -15.06 -16.35 -14.57
CA ASN A 83 -13.63 -16.09 -14.76
C ASN A 83 -13.26 -14.65 -14.37
N GLU A 84 -14.09 -13.67 -14.73
CA GLU A 84 -13.85 -12.27 -14.37
C GLU A 84 -13.93 -12.06 -12.85
N ARG A 85 -14.85 -12.74 -12.17
CA ARG A 85 -14.95 -12.71 -10.71
C ARG A 85 -13.71 -13.32 -10.08
N ASP A 86 -13.33 -14.51 -10.51
CA ASP A 86 -12.19 -15.22 -9.92
C ASP A 86 -10.87 -14.45 -10.16
N GLN A 87 -10.75 -13.77 -11.30
CA GLN A 87 -9.65 -12.83 -11.56
C GLN A 87 -9.69 -11.61 -10.62
N ALA A 88 -10.85 -10.99 -10.42
CA ALA A 88 -10.98 -9.86 -9.48
C ALA A 88 -10.68 -10.26 -8.03
N ILE A 89 -11.07 -11.47 -7.61
CA ILE A 89 -10.73 -12.04 -6.29
C ILE A 89 -9.21 -12.21 -6.17
N LYS A 90 -8.56 -12.70 -7.23
CA LYS A 90 -7.10 -12.85 -7.25
C LYS A 90 -6.39 -11.50 -7.16
N GLU A 91 -6.83 -10.51 -7.91
CA GLU A 91 -6.30 -9.14 -7.86
C GLU A 91 -6.47 -8.54 -6.46
N LEU A 92 -7.61 -8.77 -5.79
CA LEU A 92 -7.83 -8.33 -4.42
C LEU A 92 -6.87 -9.01 -3.44
N ALA A 93 -6.61 -10.31 -3.62
CA ALA A 93 -5.68 -11.09 -2.81
C ALA A 93 -4.21 -10.64 -2.97
N GLU A 94 -3.87 -9.93 -4.04
CA GLU A 94 -2.55 -9.32 -4.22
C GLU A 94 -2.38 -8.04 -3.38
N LEU A 95 -3.50 -7.41 -2.98
CA LEU A 95 -3.50 -6.18 -2.18
C LEU A 95 -3.71 -6.44 -0.68
N VAL A 96 -4.54 -7.42 -0.32
CA VAL A 96 -4.91 -7.73 1.06
C VAL A 96 -5.17 -9.22 1.22
N ASP A 97 -4.88 -9.76 2.41
CA ASP A 97 -5.19 -11.15 2.73
C ASP A 97 -6.72 -11.34 2.81
N ILE A 98 -7.24 -12.34 2.10
CA ILE A 98 -8.67 -12.62 2.00
C ILE A 98 -8.96 -14.11 2.15
N GLU A 99 -10.15 -14.41 2.65
CA GLU A 99 -10.73 -15.75 2.62
C GLU A 99 -11.99 -15.71 1.77
N THR A 100 -12.27 -16.81 1.06
CA THR A 100 -13.50 -16.90 0.25
C THR A 100 -14.38 -18.05 0.68
N LEU A 101 -15.69 -17.83 0.64
CA LEU A 101 -16.71 -18.84 0.95
C LEU A 101 -17.70 -18.97 -0.20
N ASP A 102 -18.10 -20.20 -0.50
CA ASP A 102 -19.12 -20.48 -1.51
C ASP A 102 -20.53 -20.21 -0.97
N GLY A 103 -21.31 -19.43 -1.71
CA GLY A 103 -22.72 -19.15 -1.46
C GLY A 103 -23.65 -20.20 -2.06
N GLU A 104 -24.90 -20.23 -1.60
CA GLU A 104 -25.90 -21.22 -2.00
C GLU A 104 -26.27 -21.16 -3.50
N ASN A 105 -26.13 -20.00 -4.17
CA ASN A 105 -26.48 -19.83 -5.59
C ASN A 105 -25.24 -19.69 -6.49
N GLY A 106 -24.06 -20.06 -6.00
CA GLY A 106 -22.78 -19.99 -6.73
C GLY A 106 -22.05 -18.66 -6.58
N GLU A 107 -22.48 -17.78 -5.67
CA GLU A 107 -21.74 -16.57 -5.28
C GLU A 107 -20.43 -16.93 -4.54
N LYS A 108 -19.46 -16.02 -4.54
CA LYS A 108 -18.26 -16.08 -3.69
C LYS A 108 -18.28 -14.92 -2.70
N LEU A 109 -18.37 -15.21 -1.41
CA LEU A 109 -18.25 -14.19 -0.37
C LEU A 109 -16.76 -13.93 -0.12
N VAL A 110 -16.37 -12.65 -0.11
CA VAL A 110 -15.02 -12.12 0.16
C VAL A 110 -15.06 -11.16 1.33
#